data_AF-A0A0H2S3G3-F1
#
_entry.id   AF-A0A0H2S3G3-F1
#
_cell.length_a   1.000
_cell.length_b   1.000
_cell.length_c   1.000
_cell.angle_alpha   90.00
_cell.angle_beta   90.00
_cell.angle_gamma   90.00
#
_symmetry.space_group_name_H-M   'P 1'
#
loop_
_entity.id
_entity.type
_entity.pdbx_description
1 polymer ?
#
loop_
_entity_poly.entity_id
_entity_poly.type
_entity_poly.pdbx_seq_one_letter_code
_entity_poly.pdbx_strand_id
1 'polypeptide(L)'
;MRSHPPLVEFGKSGDPAAFATIGNGFRIIDFPFEIFMEIASRMSPNDVLNLARSSKTLRKFFMSKSSKHVWVSARKAMGIPDLDHLSEPHYADLLFNKRCHIENCGDPNAVEVSFALGIRLCRNYTQKVDLLS
;
A
#
# COMPACT_ATOMS: atom_id res chain seq x y z
N MET A 1 -20.47 -44.27 8.23
CA MET A 1 -20.77 -43.87 6.84
C MET A 1 -21.34 -42.46 6.87
N ARG A 2 -20.52 -41.44 6.62
CA ARG A 2 -20.99 -40.06 6.45
C ARG A 2 -20.64 -39.66 5.02
N SER A 3 -21.67 -39.47 4.21
CA SER A 3 -21.60 -39.02 2.83
C SER A 3 -21.13 -37.56 2.77
N HIS A 4 -20.04 -37.31 2.04
CA HIS A 4 -19.59 -35.96 1.69
C HIS A 4 -20.55 -35.32 0.67
N PRO A 5 -20.82 -34.00 0.75
CA PRO A 5 -21.50 -33.25 -0.30
C PRO A 5 -20.56 -32.97 -1.49
N PRO A 6 -21.07 -32.80 -2.71
CA PRO A 6 -20.26 -32.60 -3.90
C PRO A 6 -19.63 -31.20 -3.94
N LEU A 7 -18.43 -31.13 -4.50
CA LEU A 7 -17.69 -29.89 -4.75
C LEU A 7 -18.37 -29.10 -5.89
N VAL A 8 -18.63 -27.82 -5.63
CA VAL A 8 -19.06 -26.85 -6.65
C VAL A 8 -17.88 -26.52 -7.55
N GLU A 9 -18.00 -26.79 -8.85
CA GLU A 9 -17.02 -26.36 -9.85
C GLU A 9 -17.16 -24.85 -10.13
N PHE A 10 -16.11 -24.09 -9.82
CA PHE A 10 -15.99 -22.70 -10.24
C PHE A 10 -15.31 -22.62 -11.61
N GLY A 11 -15.96 -21.88 -12.50
CA GLY A 11 -15.69 -21.83 -13.94
C GLY A 11 -14.26 -21.49 -14.33
N LYS A 12 -13.83 -22.15 -15.40
CA LYS A 12 -12.65 -21.83 -16.19
C LYS A 12 -12.86 -20.49 -16.90
N SER A 13 -12.03 -19.49 -16.64
CA SER A 13 -11.83 -18.39 -17.58
C SER A 13 -10.42 -17.81 -17.45
N GLY A 14 -9.72 -17.75 -18.59
CA GLY A 14 -8.43 -17.10 -18.75
C GLY A 14 -7.36 -18.01 -19.33
N ASP A 15 -7.32 -18.12 -20.66
CA ASP A 15 -6.17 -18.67 -21.40
C ASP A 15 -4.86 -17.96 -20.98
N PRO A 16 -3.77 -18.69 -20.73
CA PRO A 16 -2.48 -18.10 -20.34
C PRO A 16 -1.70 -17.46 -21.51
N ALA A 17 -2.27 -17.40 -22.72
CA ALA A 17 -1.55 -17.09 -23.95
C ALA A 17 -1.77 -15.66 -24.49
N ALA A 18 -1.93 -14.65 -23.63
CA ALA A 18 -2.06 -13.25 -24.08
C ALA A 18 -1.34 -12.25 -23.18
N PHE A 19 -0.05 -12.48 -22.93
CA PHE A 19 0.88 -11.38 -22.62
C PHE A 19 2.09 -11.55 -23.53
N ALA A 20 2.07 -10.82 -24.64
CA ALA A 20 3.20 -10.72 -25.56
C ALA A 20 4.47 -10.34 -24.77
N THR A 21 5.43 -11.26 -24.76
CA THR A 21 6.76 -11.07 -24.22
C THR A 21 7.50 -10.04 -25.05
N ILE A 22 7.65 -8.84 -24.52
CA ILE A 22 8.68 -7.89 -24.94
C ILE A 22 9.55 -7.62 -23.72
N GLY A 23 10.74 -8.23 -23.72
CA GLY A 23 11.77 -8.11 -22.68
C GLY A 23 11.93 -9.38 -21.86
N ASN A 24 13.01 -10.12 -22.11
CA ASN A 24 13.50 -11.18 -21.22
C ASN A 24 14.17 -10.54 -19.98
N GLY A 25 13.39 -9.72 -19.25
CA GLY A 25 13.82 -9.07 -18.03
C GLY A 25 13.38 -9.90 -16.84
N PHE A 26 14.31 -10.22 -15.94
CA PHE A 26 14.02 -10.83 -14.65
C PHE A 26 12.92 -10.03 -13.93
N ARG A 27 11.78 -10.66 -13.63
CA ARG A 27 10.72 -9.99 -12.86
C ARG A 27 11.03 -10.22 -11.39
N ILE A 28 11.03 -9.15 -10.61
CA ILE A 28 11.25 -9.23 -9.15
C ILE A 28 10.23 -10.18 -8.47
N ILE A 29 9.06 -10.37 -9.09
CA ILE A 29 8.03 -11.31 -8.62
C ILE A 29 8.35 -12.80 -8.86
N ASP A 30 9.36 -13.11 -9.67
CA ASP A 30 9.79 -14.49 -9.97
C ASP A 30 10.78 -15.02 -8.91
N PHE A 31 11.20 -14.16 -7.99
CA PHE A 31 12.03 -14.51 -6.85
C PHE A 31 11.22 -15.26 -5.79
N PRO A 32 11.83 -16.18 -4.99
CA PRO A 32 11.14 -16.77 -3.85
C PRO A 32 10.53 -15.69 -2.98
N PHE A 33 9.23 -15.83 -2.77
CA PHE A 33 8.38 -14.85 -2.11
C PHE A 33 8.95 -14.38 -0.77
N GLU A 34 9.48 -15.32 -0.01
CA GLU A 34 10.04 -15.12 1.33
C GLU A 34 11.23 -14.18 1.32
N ILE A 35 12.13 -14.31 0.34
CA ILE A 35 13.33 -13.48 0.28
C ILE A 35 12.98 -12.08 -0.23
N PHE A 36 12.00 -11.95 -1.14
CA PHE A 36 11.46 -10.63 -1.52
C PHE A 36 10.89 -9.90 -0.29
N MET A 37 10.16 -10.62 0.56
CA MET A 37 9.61 -10.07 1.81
C MET A 37 10.68 -9.66 2.80
N GLU A 38 11.73 -10.47 2.97
CA GLU A 38 12.86 -10.10 3.81
C GLU A 38 13.50 -8.79 3.34
N ILE A 39 13.79 -8.66 2.04
CA ILE A 39 14.35 -7.43 1.46
C ILE A 39 13.41 -6.24 1.67
N ALA A 40 12.12 -6.40 1.36
CA ALA A 40 11.13 -5.35 1.54
C ALA A 40 11.00 -4.90 3.01
N SER A 41 11.13 -5.83 3.96
CA SER A 41 11.05 -5.54 5.40
C SER A 41 12.20 -4.67 5.93
N ARG A 42 13.30 -4.56 5.18
CA ARG A 42 14.45 -3.71 5.49
C ARG A 42 14.37 -2.32 4.86
N MET A 43 13.39 -2.07 4.01
CA MET A 43 13.20 -0.78 3.36
C MET A 43 12.57 0.25 4.31
N SER A 44 12.71 1.54 4.02
CA SER A 44 11.93 2.56 4.74
C SER A 44 10.45 2.48 4.33
N PRO A 45 9.50 2.97 5.16
CA PRO A 45 8.09 2.96 4.78
C PRO A 45 7.81 3.78 3.51
N ASN A 46 8.58 4.84 3.27
CA ASN A 46 8.51 5.63 2.03
C ASN A 46 8.91 4.81 0.80
N ASP A 47 9.96 4.01 0.90
CA ASP A 47 10.43 3.17 -0.21
C ASP A 47 9.42 2.06 -0.52
N VAL A 48 8.86 1.41 0.51
CA VAL A 48 7.78 0.43 0.34
C VAL A 48 6.56 1.07 -0.31
N LEU A 49 6.19 2.29 0.10
CA LEU A 49 5.08 3.04 -0.51
C LEU A 49 5.33 3.39 -1.97
N ASN A 50 6.54 3.86 -2.31
CA ASN A 50 6.90 4.18 -3.69
C ASN A 50 6.96 2.91 -4.56
N LEU A 51 7.47 1.81 -4.02
CA LEU A 51 7.49 0.52 -4.68
C LEU A 51 6.08 -0.03 -4.93
N ALA A 52 5.17 0.12 -3.96
CA ALA A 52 3.76 -0.22 -4.14
C ALA A 52 3.09 0.63 -5.24
N ARG A 53 3.52 1.88 -5.45
CA ARG A 53 2.96 2.78 -6.47
C ARG A 53 3.48 2.56 -7.88
N SER A 54 4.64 1.92 -8.02
CA SER A 54 5.28 1.72 -9.34
C SER A 54 4.59 0.67 -10.22
N SER A 55 3.81 -0.25 -9.62
CA SER A 55 3.15 -1.33 -10.34
C SER A 55 1.82 -1.71 -9.70
N LYS A 56 0.80 -2.02 -10.51
CA LYS A 56 -0.49 -2.53 -10.03
C LYS A 56 -0.34 -3.85 -9.26
N THR A 57 0.58 -4.71 -9.69
CA THR A 57 0.87 -5.99 -9.02
C THR A 57 1.49 -5.75 -7.65
N LEU A 58 2.50 -4.89 -7.57
CA LEU A 58 3.15 -4.53 -6.30
C LEU A 58 2.19 -3.78 -5.38
N ARG A 59 1.32 -2.92 -5.92
CA ARG A 59 0.25 -2.28 -5.15
C ARG A 59 -0.65 -3.30 -4.49
N LYS A 60 -1.20 -4.25 -5.28
CA LYS A 60 -2.08 -5.30 -4.75
C LYS A 60 -1.36 -6.13 -3.69
N PHE A 61 -0.07 -6.37 -3.90
CA PHE A 61 0.76 -7.12 -3.00
C PHE A 61 1.00 -6.40 -1.65
N PHE A 62 1.59 -5.20 -1.67
CA PHE A 62 1.95 -4.46 -0.47
C PHE A 62 0.73 -3.98 0.31
N MET A 63 -0.41 -3.73 -0.34
CA MET A 63 -1.64 -3.31 0.35
C MET A 63 -2.44 -4.47 0.96
N SER A 64 -1.97 -5.71 0.79
CA SER A 64 -2.63 -6.90 1.35
C SER A 64 -2.17 -7.20 2.77
N LYS A 65 -2.99 -7.97 3.51
CA LYS A 65 -2.69 -8.37 4.91
C LYS A 65 -1.41 -9.21 5.03
N SER A 66 -1.04 -9.98 4.00
CA SER A 66 0.19 -10.80 4.04
C SER A 66 1.46 -9.93 4.13
N SER A 67 1.39 -8.69 3.65
CA SER A 67 2.49 -7.72 3.70
C SER A 67 2.54 -6.90 4.99
N LYS A 68 1.65 -7.14 5.97
CA LYS A 68 1.61 -6.36 7.22
C LYS A 68 2.97 -6.32 7.93
N HIS A 69 3.66 -7.45 8.00
CA HIS A 69 4.95 -7.54 8.69
C HIS A 69 6.03 -6.68 8.04
N VAL A 70 6.04 -6.54 6.71
CA VAL A 70 6.97 -5.65 5.99
C VAL A 70 6.80 -4.22 6.46
N TRP A 71 5.56 -3.73 6.50
CA TRP A 71 5.29 -2.36 6.90
C TRP A 71 5.60 -2.09 8.38
N VAL A 72 5.21 -3.02 9.26
CA VAL A 72 5.52 -2.94 10.70
C VAL A 72 7.04 -2.89 10.92
N SER A 73 7.79 -3.76 10.24
CA SER A 73 9.25 -3.78 10.32
C SER A 73 9.88 -2.48 9.81
N ALA A 74 9.45 -2.01 8.64
CA ALA A 74 9.90 -0.75 8.05
C ALA A 74 9.63 0.45 8.99
N ARG A 75 8.45 0.51 9.60
CA ARG A 75 8.08 1.56 10.56
C ARG A 75 8.97 1.53 11.80
N LYS A 76 9.12 0.34 12.41
CA LYS A 76 9.92 0.15 13.62
C LYS A 76 11.40 0.47 13.40
N ALA A 77 11.94 0.10 12.24
CA ALA A 77 13.33 0.39 11.87
C ALA A 77 13.63 1.91 11.83
N MET A 78 12.62 2.73 11.56
CA MET A 78 12.70 4.19 11.55
C MET A 78 12.37 4.82 12.92
N GLY A 79 12.09 4.03 13.96
CA GLY A 79 11.71 4.53 15.28
C GLY A 79 10.34 5.22 15.32
N ILE A 80 9.47 4.95 14.35
CA ILE A 80 8.13 5.56 14.27
C ILE A 80 7.18 4.80 15.22
N PRO A 81 6.46 5.51 16.12
CA PRO A 81 5.55 4.89 17.09
C PRO A 81 4.37 4.17 16.43
N ASP A 82 3.63 3.39 17.19
CA ASP A 82 2.40 2.77 16.69
C ASP A 82 1.24 3.77 16.62
N LEU A 83 0.32 3.55 15.68
CA LEU A 83 -0.88 4.37 15.54
C LEU A 83 -2.08 3.47 15.22
N ASP A 84 -2.76 3.03 16.28
CA ASP A 84 -3.72 1.93 16.25
C ASP A 84 -4.90 2.13 15.28
N HIS A 85 -5.29 3.38 15.01
CA HIS A 85 -6.41 3.70 14.12
C HIS A 85 -6.04 3.79 12.64
N LEU A 86 -4.75 3.71 12.28
CA LEU A 86 -4.31 3.74 10.88
C LEU A 86 -3.68 2.42 10.45
N SER A 87 -4.00 2.01 9.22
CA SER A 87 -3.23 0.95 8.57
C SER A 87 -1.81 1.44 8.30
N GLU A 88 -0.82 0.56 8.39
CA GLU A 88 0.58 0.91 8.15
C GLU A 88 0.85 1.58 6.78
N PRO A 89 0.25 1.14 5.65
CA PRO A 89 0.42 1.82 4.37
C PRO A 89 -0.17 3.24 4.39
N HIS A 90 -1.30 3.44 5.06
CA HIS A 90 -1.92 4.76 5.23
C HIS A 90 -1.03 5.63 6.10
N TYR A 91 -0.49 5.09 7.20
CA TYR A 91 0.39 5.84 8.07
C TYR A 91 1.69 6.26 7.36
N ALA A 92 2.26 5.37 6.54
CA ALA A 92 3.38 5.71 5.67
C ALA A 92 3.00 6.81 4.66
N ASP A 93 1.83 6.73 4.04
CA ASP A 93 1.34 7.79 3.16
C ASP A 93 1.21 9.13 3.89
N LEU A 94 0.62 9.12 5.08
CA LEU A 94 0.48 10.29 5.94
C LEU A 94 1.84 10.88 6.33
N LEU A 95 2.88 10.08 6.53
CA LEU A 95 4.20 10.58 6.93
C LEU A 95 5.00 11.12 5.74
N PHE A 96 4.98 10.45 4.60
CA PHE A 96 5.96 10.67 3.53
C PHE A 96 5.39 11.28 2.25
N ASN A 97 4.09 11.15 2.00
CA ASN A 97 3.46 11.81 0.86
C ASN A 97 3.18 13.28 1.19
N LYS A 98 3.12 14.11 0.15
CA LYS A 98 2.85 15.55 0.27
C LYS A 98 1.52 15.96 -0.37
N ARG A 99 0.75 14.99 -0.88
CA ARG A 99 -0.52 15.27 -1.53
C ARG A 99 -1.62 15.53 -0.51
N CYS A 100 -2.52 16.45 -0.85
CA CYS A 100 -3.76 16.65 -0.13
C CYS A 100 -4.63 15.39 -0.24
N HIS A 101 -5.18 14.93 0.88
CA HIS A 101 -6.04 13.74 0.95
C HIS A 101 -7.51 14.04 0.62
N ILE A 102 -7.85 15.31 0.36
CA ILE A 102 -9.19 15.65 -0.10
C ILE A 102 -9.39 15.16 -1.53
N GLU A 103 -10.47 14.41 -1.71
CA GLU A 103 -10.95 13.94 -3.01
C GLU A 103 -11.04 15.10 -4.02
N ASN A 104 -10.56 14.87 -5.24
CA ASN A 104 -10.48 15.86 -6.33
C ASN A 104 -9.59 17.10 -6.06
N CYS A 105 -8.85 17.16 -4.95
CA CYS A 105 -7.87 18.22 -4.74
C CYS A 105 -6.51 17.82 -5.34
N GLY A 106 -5.91 16.75 -4.83
CA GLY A 106 -4.63 16.23 -5.31
C GLY A 106 -3.44 17.18 -5.23
N ASP A 107 -3.58 18.34 -4.57
CA ASP A 107 -2.54 19.36 -4.46
C ASP A 107 -1.26 18.74 -3.86
N PRO A 108 -0.10 18.81 -4.55
CA PRO A 108 1.13 18.17 -4.10
C PRO A 108 1.82 18.91 -2.94
N ASN A 109 1.27 20.04 -2.47
CA ASN A 109 1.84 20.89 -1.42
C ASN A 109 0.95 20.90 -0.17
N ALA A 110 0.48 19.74 0.28
CA ALA A 110 -0.18 19.61 1.58
C ALA A 110 0.83 19.75 2.72
N VAL A 111 0.74 20.88 3.42
CA VAL A 111 1.63 21.26 4.52
C VAL A 111 1.10 20.83 5.88
N GLU A 112 -0.23 20.69 6.02
CA GLU A 112 -0.87 20.40 7.29
C GLU A 112 -1.10 18.89 7.44
N VAL A 113 -0.75 18.33 8.60
CA VAL A 113 -0.88 16.90 8.91
C VAL A 113 -1.71 16.74 10.19
N SER A 114 -2.90 16.17 10.07
CA SER A 114 -3.71 15.76 11.22
C SER A 114 -3.51 14.28 11.50
N PHE A 115 -2.74 13.94 12.54
CA PHE A 115 -2.57 12.56 12.99
C PHE A 115 -3.84 11.96 13.60
N ALA A 116 -4.64 12.79 14.28
CA ALA A 116 -5.92 12.37 14.84
C ALA A 116 -6.89 11.89 13.76
N LEU A 117 -6.96 12.61 12.64
CA LEU A 117 -7.84 12.27 11.52
C LEU A 117 -7.15 11.38 10.47
N GLY A 118 -5.82 11.25 10.53
CA GLY A 118 -5.03 10.51 9.55
C GLY A 118 -5.03 11.15 8.15
N ILE A 119 -5.11 12.47 8.06
CA ILE A 119 -5.20 13.17 6.76
C ILE A 119 -4.17 14.30 6.61
N ARG A 120 -3.78 14.56 5.36
CA ARG A 120 -3.05 15.75 4.94
C ARG A 120 -3.95 16.74 4.22
N LEU A 121 -3.81 18.02 4.55
CA LEU A 121 -4.56 19.11 3.93
C LEU A 121 -3.61 20.13 3.31
N CYS A 122 -3.96 20.63 2.12
CA CYS A 122 -3.35 21.83 1.58
C CYS A 122 -3.94 23.08 2.23
N ARG A 123 -3.23 24.21 2.12
CA ARG A 123 -3.64 25.48 2.73
C ARG A 123 -5.07 25.87 2.38
N ASN A 124 -5.50 25.61 1.15
CA ASN A 124 -6.85 25.92 0.68
C ASN A 124 -7.95 25.18 1.47
N TYR A 125 -7.67 23.97 1.97
CA TYR A 125 -8.64 23.19 2.75
C TYR A 125 -8.49 23.42 4.24
N THR A 126 -7.27 23.64 4.75
CA THR A 126 -7.07 24.01 6.16
C THR A 126 -7.86 25.26 6.50
N GLN A 127 -7.76 26.32 5.69
CA GLN A 127 -8.51 27.56 5.89
C GLN A 127 -10.03 27.37 5.88
N LYS A 128 -10.54 26.43 5.06
CA LYS A 128 -11.98 26.14 5.03
C LYS A 128 -12.45 25.42 6.29
N VAL A 129 -11.62 24.57 6.87
CA VAL A 129 -11.94 23.87 8.12
C VAL A 129 -11.97 24.86 9.29
N ASP A 130 -11.00 25.77 9.37
CA ASP A 130 -10.95 26.79 10.43
C ASP A 130 -12.14 27.77 10.37
N LEU A 131 -12.69 28.02 9.18
CA LEU A 131 -13.87 28.86 8.99
C LEU A 131 -15.19 28.17 9.40
N LEU A 132 -15.17 26.87 9.67
CA LEU A 132 -16.35 26.07 10.04
C LEU A 132 -16.40 25.70 11.53
N SER A 133 -15.36 26.06 12.29
CA SER A 133 -15.20 25.84 13.74
C SER A 133 -15.39 27.11 14.54
#